data_AF-A0A4Y1Z825-F1
#
_entry.id   AF-A0A4Y1Z825-F1
#
_cell.length_a   1.000
_cell.length_b   1.000
_cell.length_c   1.000
_cell.angle_alpha   90.00
_cell.angle_beta   90.00
_cell.angle_gamma   90.00
#
_symmetry.space_group_name_H-M   'P 1'
#
loop_
_entity.id
_entity.type
_entity.pdbx_description
1 polymer ?
#
loop_
_entity_poly.entity_id
_entity_poly.type
_entity_poly.pdbx_seq_one_letter_code
_entity_poly.pdbx_strand_id
1 'polypeptide(L)'
;MGFEGDWASHNLEHAVSAVYDIPHGGGLAILFPNWMKHNLDVNVARFKQLAERVFHVDPAGKSDREVALEGIRALREFWTSIGAPSRLADYSIDDSKLDLLADRAIARGAFGQFKVLGRQDALAIYQASL
;
A
#
# COMPACT_ATOMS: atom_id res chain seq x y z
N MET A 1 -15.56 -8.50 -22.79
CA MET A 1 -15.54 -7.46 -21.75
C MET A 1 -14.66 -7.96 -20.62
N GLY A 2 -13.63 -7.20 -20.27
CA GLY A 2 -12.59 -7.60 -19.31
C GLY A 2 -12.95 -7.22 -17.87
N PHE A 3 -12.17 -7.72 -16.93
CA PHE A 3 -12.26 -7.33 -15.52
C PHE A 3 -11.59 -5.96 -15.32
N GLU A 4 -12.31 -5.00 -14.71
CA GLU A 4 -11.72 -3.73 -14.28
C GLU A 4 -11.04 -3.93 -12.92
N GLY A 5 -9.72 -3.88 -12.90
CA GLY A 5 -8.92 -3.98 -11.68
C GLY A 5 -8.88 -2.69 -10.86
N ASP A 6 -8.41 -2.79 -9.62
CA ASP A 6 -8.05 -1.62 -8.81
C ASP A 6 -6.59 -1.22 -9.09
N TRP A 7 -6.39 0.05 -9.44
CA TRP A 7 -5.10 0.66 -9.76
C TRP A 7 -4.65 1.73 -8.75
N ALA A 8 -5.27 1.80 -7.57
CA ALA A 8 -5.01 2.86 -6.60
C ALA A 8 -3.55 2.89 -6.10
N SER A 9 -2.97 1.73 -5.78
CA SER A 9 -1.56 1.64 -5.39
C SER A 9 -0.61 2.06 -6.51
N HIS A 10 -0.94 1.77 -7.77
CA HIS A 10 -0.15 2.19 -8.93
C HIS A 10 -0.25 3.69 -9.17
N ASN A 11 -1.43 4.29 -9.00
CA ASN A 11 -1.60 5.74 -9.13
C ASN A 11 -0.83 6.50 -8.05
N LEU A 12 -0.77 5.97 -6.81
CA LEU A 12 0.08 6.51 -5.76
C LEU A 12 1.56 6.39 -6.17
N GLU A 13 1.98 5.22 -6.62
CA GLU A 13 3.37 5.01 -7.02
C GLU A 13 3.79 5.93 -8.18
N HIS A 14 2.94 6.09 -9.20
CA HIS A 14 3.24 6.95 -10.34
C HIS A 14 3.54 8.39 -9.93
N ALA A 15 2.89 8.89 -8.87
CA ALA A 15 3.18 10.22 -8.34
C ALA A 15 4.55 10.27 -7.65
N VAL A 16 4.97 9.22 -6.95
CA VAL A 16 6.33 9.09 -6.39
C VAL A 16 7.36 9.08 -7.51
N SER A 17 7.20 8.19 -8.49
CA SER A 17 8.11 8.05 -9.63
C SER A 17 8.14 9.29 -10.56
N ALA A 18 7.09 10.13 -10.53
CA ALA A 18 7.08 11.40 -11.25
C ALA A 18 7.91 12.50 -10.56
N VAL A 19 8.13 12.40 -9.25
CA VAL A 19 8.86 13.39 -8.44
C VAL A 19 10.27 12.92 -8.08
N TYR A 20 10.45 11.61 -7.92
CA TYR A 20 11.69 10.95 -7.55
C TYR A 20 12.02 9.86 -8.56
N ASP A 21 13.30 9.72 -8.92
CA ASP A 21 13.76 8.65 -9.80
C ASP A 21 13.94 7.35 -9.00
N ILE A 22 12.86 6.57 -8.89
CA ILE A 22 12.87 5.27 -8.20
C ILE A 22 12.35 4.14 -9.11
N PRO A 23 12.78 2.89 -8.91
CA PRO A 23 12.21 1.76 -9.62
C PRO A 23 10.74 1.56 -9.27
N HIS A 24 9.87 1.46 -10.29
CA HIS A 24 8.41 1.30 -10.13
C HIS A 24 8.02 0.17 -9.16
N GLY A 25 8.62 -1.01 -9.31
CA GLY A 25 8.38 -2.15 -8.44
C GLY A 25 8.83 -1.92 -6.99
N GLY A 26 9.90 -1.14 -6.78
CA GLY A 26 10.37 -0.75 -5.46
C GLY A 26 9.38 0.20 -4.76
N GLY A 27 8.88 1.19 -5.49
CA GLY A 27 7.82 2.07 -5.00
C GLY A 27 6.55 1.30 -4.61
N LEU A 28 6.11 0.36 -5.45
CA LEU A 28 4.96 -0.50 -5.14
C LEU A 28 5.19 -1.38 -3.90
N ALA A 29 6.38 -1.98 -3.75
CA ALA A 29 6.71 -2.80 -2.59
C ALA A 29 6.59 -2.02 -1.27
N ILE A 30 6.95 -0.73 -1.29
CA ILE A 30 6.81 0.18 -0.15
C ILE A 30 5.34 0.52 0.13
N LEU A 31 4.62 0.97 -0.90
CA LEU A 31 3.30 1.58 -0.77
C LEU A 31 2.18 0.56 -0.58
N PHE A 32 2.26 -0.60 -1.23
CA PHE A 32 1.15 -1.56 -1.27
C PHE A 32 0.72 -2.07 0.12
N PRO A 33 1.62 -2.46 1.05
CA PRO A 33 1.21 -2.93 2.37
C PRO A 33 0.60 -1.80 3.21
N ASN A 34 1.03 -0.54 2.99
CA ASN A 34 0.44 0.62 3.65
C ASN A 34 -0.93 0.98 3.08
N TRP A 35 -1.13 0.84 1.77
CA TRP A 35 -2.45 0.92 1.14
C TRP A 35 -3.40 -0.16 1.67
N MET A 36 -2.91 -1.40 1.85
CA MET A 36 -3.72 -2.48 2.45
C MET A 36 -4.12 -2.13 3.89
N LYS A 37 -3.19 -1.64 4.70
CA LYS A 37 -3.45 -1.24 6.09
C LYS A 37 -4.43 -0.08 6.19
N HIS A 38 -4.30 0.93 5.33
CA HIS A 38 -5.21 2.08 5.24
C HIS A 38 -6.63 1.66 4.87
N ASN A 39 -6.76 0.63 4.05
CA ASN A 39 -8.05 0.11 3.58
C ASN A 39 -8.53 -1.13 4.33
N LEU A 40 -7.88 -1.50 5.44
CA LEU A 40 -8.12 -2.74 6.16
C LEU A 40 -9.61 -2.93 6.50
N ASP A 41 -10.23 -1.88 7.03
CA ASP A 41 -11.60 -1.92 7.52
C ASP A 41 -12.65 -1.89 6.39
N VAL A 42 -12.25 -1.68 5.14
CA VAL A 42 -13.14 -1.78 3.96
C VAL A 42 -13.57 -3.23 3.74
N ASN A 43 -12.64 -4.19 3.89
CA ASN A 43 -12.95 -5.61 3.82
C ASN A 43 -11.87 -6.43 4.53
N VAL A 44 -12.00 -6.55 5.84
CA VAL A 44 -11.08 -7.32 6.70
C VAL A 44 -10.97 -8.77 6.23
N ALA A 45 -12.09 -9.39 5.83
CA ALA A 45 -12.13 -10.79 5.39
C ALA A 45 -11.25 -11.04 4.15
N ARG A 46 -11.13 -10.07 3.23
CA ARG A 46 -10.25 -10.16 2.06
C ARG A 46 -8.77 -10.24 2.46
N PHE A 47 -8.36 -9.44 3.43
CA PHE A 47 -6.98 -9.43 3.92
C PHE A 47 -6.67 -10.62 4.83
N LYS A 48 -7.63 -11.05 5.66
CA LYS A 48 -7.54 -12.30 6.42
C LYS A 48 -7.33 -13.50 5.48
N GLN A 49 -8.07 -13.56 4.38
CA GLN A 49 -7.93 -14.65 3.41
C GLN A 49 -6.51 -14.72 2.83
N LEU A 50 -5.88 -13.58 2.53
CA LEU A 50 -4.46 -13.55 2.12
C LEU A 50 -3.56 -14.09 3.23
N ALA A 51 -3.77 -13.64 4.47
CA ALA A 51 -2.98 -14.06 5.63
C ALA A 51 -3.00 -15.58 5.83
N GLU A 52 -4.18 -16.19 5.82
CA GLU A 52 -4.34 -17.64 6.05
C GLU A 52 -3.86 -18.48 4.86
N ARG A 53 -4.22 -18.09 3.63
CA ARG A 53 -4.00 -18.94 2.44
C ARG A 53 -2.60 -18.84 1.87
N VAL A 54 -1.96 -17.69 1.99
CA VAL A 54 -0.64 -17.42 1.37
C VAL A 54 0.47 -17.40 2.41
N PHE A 55 0.21 -16.80 3.56
CA PHE A 55 1.22 -16.65 4.63
C PHE A 55 1.00 -17.62 5.79
N HIS A 56 0.00 -18.50 5.71
CA HIS A 56 -0.28 -19.53 6.71
C HIS A 56 -0.41 -18.99 8.15
N VAL A 57 -0.94 -17.77 8.30
CA VAL A 57 -1.20 -17.17 9.60
C VAL A 57 -2.27 -17.98 10.33
N ASP A 58 -1.96 -18.45 11.55
CA ASP A 58 -2.92 -19.15 12.41
C ASP A 58 -3.95 -18.16 13.00
N PRO A 59 -5.26 -18.35 12.73
CA PRO A 59 -6.32 -17.50 13.28
C PRO A 59 -6.70 -17.83 14.72
N ALA A 60 -6.23 -18.94 15.30
CA ALA A 60 -6.66 -19.38 16.62
C ALA A 60 -6.38 -18.31 17.69
N GLY A 61 -7.44 -17.92 18.42
CA GLY A 61 -7.37 -16.93 19.49
C GLY A 61 -7.19 -15.48 19.03
N LYS A 62 -7.30 -15.19 17.72
CA LYS A 62 -7.15 -13.85 17.15
C LYS A 62 -8.47 -13.38 16.53
N SER A 63 -8.71 -12.07 16.55
CA SER A 63 -9.75 -11.45 15.73
C SER A 63 -9.38 -11.45 14.24
N ASP A 64 -10.38 -11.39 13.36
CA ASP A 64 -10.15 -11.31 11.91
C ASP A 64 -9.23 -10.15 11.52
N ARG A 65 -9.33 -9.03 12.25
CA ARG A 65 -8.51 -7.84 12.04
C ARG A 65 -7.04 -8.07 12.40
N GLU A 66 -6.77 -8.79 13.49
CA GLU A 66 -5.41 -9.15 13.88
C GLU A 66 -4.78 -10.10 12.86
N VAL A 67 -5.53 -11.12 12.40
CA VAL A 67 -5.06 -12.04 11.36
C VAL A 67 -4.75 -11.31 10.06
N ALA A 68 -5.63 -10.39 9.64
CA ALA A 68 -5.41 -9.56 8.46
C ALA A 68 -4.17 -8.66 8.57
N LEU A 69 -3.97 -8.01 9.72
CA LEU A 69 -2.78 -7.18 9.97
C LEU A 69 -1.49 -7.99 9.97
N GLU A 70 -1.52 -9.20 10.54
CA GLU A 70 -0.40 -10.12 10.52
C GLU A 70 -0.07 -10.58 9.10
N GLY A 71 -1.07 -10.83 8.25
CA GLY A 71 -0.85 -11.11 6.82
C GLY A 71 -0.24 -9.93 6.05
N ILE A 72 -0.67 -8.70 6.32
CA ILE A 72 -0.07 -7.49 5.71
C ILE A 72 1.39 -7.35 6.15
N ARG A 73 1.70 -7.63 7.41
CA ARG A 73 3.08 -7.64 7.91
C ARG A 73 3.91 -8.75 7.26
N ALA A 74 3.39 -9.96 7.15
CA ALA A 74 4.06 -11.08 6.50
C ALA A 74 4.37 -10.80 5.02
N LEU A 75 3.48 -10.12 4.30
CA LEU A 75 3.75 -9.65 2.94
C LEU A 75 4.97 -8.72 2.87
N ARG A 76 5.03 -7.73 3.78
CA ARG A 76 6.15 -6.79 3.88
C ARG A 76 7.45 -7.51 4.23
N GLU A 77 7.42 -8.42 5.20
CA GLU A 77 8.56 -9.23 5.60
C GLU A 77 9.06 -10.11 4.46
N PHE A 78 8.16 -10.77 3.71
CA PHE A 78 8.51 -11.58 2.54
C PHE A 78 9.24 -10.74 1.48
N TRP A 79 8.67 -9.60 1.08
CA TRP A 79 9.31 -8.72 0.10
C TRP A 79 10.67 -8.20 0.59
N THR A 80 10.77 -7.83 1.87
CA THR A 80 12.05 -7.42 2.46
C THR A 80 13.08 -8.54 2.44
N SER A 81 12.67 -9.79 2.71
CA SER A 81 13.57 -10.94 2.71
C SER A 81 14.16 -11.29 1.33
N ILE A 82 13.50 -10.87 0.24
CA ILE A 82 14.00 -11.00 -1.14
C ILE A 82 14.68 -9.71 -1.64
N GLY A 83 14.95 -8.74 -0.77
CA GLY A 83 15.70 -7.52 -1.07
C GLY A 83 14.86 -6.35 -1.62
N ALA A 84 13.53 -6.43 -1.57
CA ALA A 84 12.70 -5.28 -1.91
C ALA A 84 12.75 -4.22 -0.79
N PRO A 85 12.65 -2.92 -1.13
CA PRO A 85 12.63 -1.85 -0.15
C PRO A 85 11.33 -1.88 0.68
N SER A 86 11.40 -1.32 1.88
CA SER A 86 10.29 -1.35 2.85
C SER A 86 9.75 0.04 3.17
N ARG A 87 10.53 1.10 2.97
CA ARG A 87 10.16 2.49 3.27
C ARG A 87 10.73 3.45 2.23
N LEU A 88 10.10 4.61 2.09
CA LEU A 88 10.53 5.68 1.21
C LEU A 88 11.96 6.15 1.54
N ALA A 89 12.33 6.14 2.82
CA ALA A 89 13.70 6.46 3.25
C ALA A 89 14.77 5.51 2.68
N ASP A 90 14.42 4.28 2.27
CA ASP A 90 15.38 3.36 1.61
C ASP A 90 15.83 3.92 0.24
N TYR A 91 15.07 4.87 -0.33
CA TYR A 91 15.43 5.65 -1.51
C TYR A 91 15.77 7.11 -1.22
N SER A 92 16.10 7.45 0.03
CA SER A 92 16.38 8.83 0.46
C SER A 92 15.22 9.81 0.21
N ILE A 93 13.99 9.31 0.25
CA ILE A 93 12.78 10.14 0.16
C ILE A 93 12.31 10.44 1.59
N ASP A 94 12.27 11.71 1.94
CA ASP A 94 11.79 12.22 3.22
C ASP A 94 10.37 12.81 3.11
N ASP A 95 9.92 13.50 4.17
CA ASP A 95 8.59 14.07 4.24
C ASP A 95 8.41 15.39 3.46
N SER A 96 9.50 15.98 2.95
CA SER A 96 9.53 17.36 2.42
C SER A 96 8.63 17.60 1.21
N LYS A 97 8.26 16.53 0.48
CA LYS A 97 7.42 16.61 -0.73
C LYS A 97 6.15 15.78 -0.65
N LEU A 98 5.74 15.25 0.50
CA LEU A 98 4.55 14.38 0.55
C LEU A 98 3.28 15.09 0.10
N ASP A 99 3.11 16.37 0.42
CA ASP A 99 2.00 17.17 -0.09
C ASP A 99 1.99 17.26 -1.62
N LEU A 100 3.16 17.49 -2.23
CA LEU A 100 3.31 17.49 -3.69
C LEU A 100 2.95 16.11 -4.28
N LEU A 101 3.37 15.02 -3.65
CA LEU A 101 3.01 13.66 -4.08
C LEU A 101 1.50 13.43 -4.00
N ALA A 102 0.85 13.88 -2.93
CA ALA A 102 -0.60 13.76 -2.76
C ALA A 102 -1.35 14.56 -3.83
N ASP A 103 -0.92 15.80 -4.11
CA ASP A 103 -1.49 16.65 -5.16
C ASP A 103 -1.33 16.04 -6.55
N ARG A 104 -0.16 15.44 -6.84
CA ARG A 104 0.11 14.78 -8.11
C ARG A 104 -0.74 13.52 -8.29
N ALA A 105 -0.90 12.72 -7.25
CA ALA A 105 -1.71 11.50 -7.30
C ALA A 105 -3.17 11.80 -7.65
N ILE A 106 -3.74 12.87 -7.09
CA ILE A 106 -5.15 13.27 -7.29
C ILE A 106 -5.36 14.29 -8.41
N ALA A 107 -4.33 14.59 -9.22
CA ALA A 107 -4.41 15.59 -10.28
C ALA A 107 -5.51 15.31 -11.33
N ARG A 108 -5.96 14.05 -11.45
CA ARG A 108 -7.06 13.61 -12.31
C ARG A 108 -8.36 13.30 -11.55
N GLY A 109 -8.44 13.70 -10.28
CA GLY A 109 -9.52 13.37 -9.37
C GLY A 109 -9.21 12.17 -8.46
N ALA A 110 -10.18 11.84 -7.61
CA ALA A 110 -10.12 10.66 -6.75
C ALA A 110 -10.14 9.36 -7.58
N PHE A 111 -9.48 8.31 -7.10
CA PHE A 111 -9.26 7.07 -7.85
C PHE A 111 -9.35 5.82 -6.96
N GLY A 112 -9.43 4.64 -7.58
CA GLY A 112 -9.54 3.36 -6.88
C GLY A 112 -10.93 2.74 -7.01
N GLN A 113 -11.01 1.41 -6.88
CA GLN A 113 -12.27 0.65 -7.06
C GLN A 113 -12.66 -0.13 -5.80
N PHE A 114 -11.68 -0.68 -5.07
CA PHE A 114 -11.85 -1.29 -3.77
C PHE A 114 -12.22 -0.24 -2.70
N LYS A 115 -11.54 0.91 -2.75
CA LYS A 115 -11.91 2.14 -2.04
C LYS A 115 -11.49 3.33 -2.90
N VAL A 116 -12.39 4.30 -3.08
CA VAL A 116 -12.05 5.57 -3.71
C VAL A 116 -11.18 6.37 -2.74
N LEU A 117 -9.97 6.74 -3.18
CA LEU A 117 -9.00 7.49 -2.41
C LEU A 117 -9.00 8.96 -2.81
N GLY A 118 -9.13 9.85 -1.82
CA GLY A 118 -8.91 11.28 -1.97
C GLY A 118 -7.48 11.71 -1.61
N ARG A 119 -7.23 13.03 -1.64
CA ARG A 119 -5.92 13.61 -1.31
C ARG A 119 -5.45 13.22 0.09
N GLN A 120 -6.35 13.24 1.07
CA GLN A 120 -6.03 12.90 2.46
C GLN A 120 -5.66 11.42 2.62
N ASP A 121 -6.34 10.52 1.91
CA ASP A 121 -5.97 9.10 1.90
C ASP A 121 -4.57 8.91 1.29
N ALA A 122 -4.29 9.58 0.16
CA ALA A 122 -2.97 9.52 -0.48
C ALA A 122 -1.86 10.01 0.45
N LEU A 123 -2.06 11.17 1.08
CA LEU A 123 -1.10 11.73 2.04
C LEU A 123 -0.87 10.80 3.23
N ALA A 124 -1.94 10.25 3.82
CA ALA A 124 -1.83 9.32 4.94
C ALA A 124 -1.05 8.05 4.56
N ILE A 125 -1.26 7.52 3.35
CA ILE A 125 -0.51 6.36 2.86
C ILE A 125 0.97 6.70 2.66
N TYR A 126 1.30 7.87 2.09
CA TYR A 126 2.69 8.29 1.96
C TYR A 126 3.37 8.50 3.32
N GLN A 127 2.70 9.15 4.27
CA GLN A 127 3.22 9.34 5.63
C GLN A 127 3.47 8.00 6.33
N ALA A 128 2.56 7.03 6.18
CA ALA A 128 2.76 5.67 6.69
C ALA A 128 3.87 4.89 5.97
N SER A 129 4.41 5.43 4.87
CA SER A 129 5.44 4.81 4.03
C SER A 129 6.83 5.42 4.21
N LEU A 130 6.99 6.43 5.07
CA LEU A 130 8.29 7.01 5.42
C LEU A 130 9.22 6.02 6.14
#